data_AF-A0AAN5I5K3-F1
#
_entry.id   AF-A0AAN5I5K3-F1
#
_cell.length_a   1.000
_cell.length_b   1.000
_cell.length_c   1.000
_cell.angle_alpha   90.00
_cell.angle_beta   90.00
_cell.angle_gamma   90.00
#
_symmetry.space_group_name_H-M   'P 1'
#
loop_
_entity.id
_entity.type
_entity.pdbx_description
1 polymer ?
#
loop_
_entity_poly.entity_id
_entity_poly.type
_entity_poly.pdbx_seq_one_letter_code
_entity_poly.pdbx_strand_id
1 'polypeptide(L)'
;FPLPRQLSLFMKAKIDHIEMSKNLPIRIDEANLNQLSSLFHGCFIDKFTLVFDEMCISNLHLVPSFLARLQVKHVEFHLLRRLKDSEDLIPHFMCGKFAECLVKSGVRAVTFSGTNYPTSMPLRPGSAFDFLLVLFNAGITAISVLPDAHLVFLGITIDEFDALLTNLDMLSTRLRLQLKLRESIKGLNDGRRSMDRGFVD
;
A
#
# COMPACT_ATOMS: atom_id res chain seq x y z
N PHE A 1 -23.20 -15.86 33.06
CA PHE A 1 -22.73 -14.55 32.54
C PHE A 1 -23.26 -14.39 31.13
N PRO A 2 -24.01 -13.34 30.80
CA PRO A 2 -24.38 -13.11 29.40
C PRO A 2 -23.09 -12.92 28.59
N LEU A 3 -23.04 -13.53 27.39
CA LEU A 3 -21.97 -13.30 26.42
C LEU A 3 -21.77 -11.78 26.27
N PRO A 4 -20.52 -11.27 26.24
CA PRO A 4 -20.29 -9.86 26.01
C PRO A 4 -21.00 -9.50 24.70
N ARG A 5 -22.09 -8.72 24.82
CA ARG A 5 -22.80 -8.21 23.66
C ARG A 5 -21.74 -7.54 22.80
N GLN A 6 -21.57 -7.99 21.56
CA GLN A 6 -20.73 -7.31 20.58
C GLN A 6 -21.29 -5.91 20.40
N LEU A 7 -20.78 -4.97 21.19
CA LEU A 7 -21.12 -3.56 21.11
C LEU A 7 -20.32 -2.99 19.95
N SER A 8 -20.84 -3.13 18.73
CA SER A 8 -20.40 -2.26 17.65
C SER A 8 -21.20 -0.97 17.71
N LEU A 9 -20.50 0.16 17.77
CA LEU A 9 -21.11 1.49 17.68
C LEU A 9 -21.66 1.79 16.28
N PHE A 10 -21.30 0.97 15.28
CA PHE A 10 -21.45 1.27 13.86
C PHE A 10 -22.07 0.11 13.08
N MET A 11 -22.83 -0.78 13.74
CA MET A 11 -23.41 -1.95 13.09
C MET A 11 -24.21 -1.55 11.84
N LYS A 12 -23.88 -2.13 10.67
CA LYS A 12 -24.42 -1.81 9.34
C LYS A 12 -24.10 -0.40 8.80
N ALA A 13 -23.21 0.35 9.46
CA ALA A 13 -22.73 1.61 8.91
C ALA A 13 -21.91 1.35 7.65
N LYS A 14 -22.09 2.24 6.66
CA LYS A 14 -21.18 2.38 5.54
C LYS A 14 -20.20 3.51 5.85
N ILE A 15 -18.93 3.18 5.95
CA ILE A 15 -17.86 4.12 6.27
C ILE A 15 -16.97 4.25 5.03
N ASP A 16 -16.89 5.45 4.48
CA ASP A 16 -16.07 5.69 3.29
C ASP A 16 -14.58 5.47 3.58
N HIS A 17 -14.08 6.03 4.69
CA HIS A 17 -12.65 5.97 5.01
C HIS A 17 -12.42 6.00 6.51
N ILE A 18 -11.63 5.04 7.00
CA ILE A 18 -11.02 5.07 8.33
C ILE A 18 -9.54 5.35 8.17
N GLU A 19 -9.06 6.43 8.80
CA GLU A 19 -7.65 6.80 8.81
C GLU A 19 -7.07 6.62 10.22
N MET A 20 -6.02 5.79 10.34
CA MET A 20 -5.20 5.78 11.55
C MET A 20 -4.36 7.05 11.62
N SER A 21 -4.37 7.72 12.79
CA SER A 21 -3.57 8.91 13.02
C SER A 21 -2.08 8.64 12.81
N LYS A 22 -1.44 9.43 11.95
CA LYS A 22 0.00 9.36 11.68
C LYS A 22 0.85 9.84 12.87
N ASN A 23 0.29 10.75 13.68
CA ASN A 23 0.95 11.32 14.86
C ASN A 23 0.90 10.39 16.06
N LEU A 24 -0.12 9.54 16.14
CA LEU A 24 -0.30 8.56 17.20
C LEU A 24 -0.83 7.26 16.60
N PRO A 25 0.01 6.53 15.84
CA PRO A 25 -0.42 5.32 15.18
C PRO A 25 -0.71 4.24 16.22
N ILE A 26 -1.81 3.53 16.02
CA ILE A 26 -2.12 2.33 16.79
C ILE A 26 -1.12 1.27 16.37
N ARG A 27 -0.45 0.64 17.35
CA ARG A 27 0.45 -0.47 17.07
C ARG A 27 -0.32 -1.61 16.42
N ILE A 28 0.18 -2.10 15.29
CA ILE A 28 -0.39 -3.25 14.61
C ILE A 28 0.05 -4.51 15.36
N ASP A 29 -0.79 -4.96 16.29
CA ASP A 29 -0.66 -6.23 17.00
C ASP A 29 -2.03 -6.89 17.14
N GLU A 30 -2.05 -8.16 17.55
CA GLU A 30 -3.27 -8.96 17.61
C GLU A 30 -4.33 -8.34 18.55
N ALA A 31 -3.91 -7.82 19.71
CA ALA A 31 -4.82 -7.25 20.69
C ALA A 31 -5.52 -5.99 20.14
N ASN A 32 -4.76 -5.05 19.58
CA ASN A 32 -5.30 -3.81 19.03
C ASN A 32 -6.17 -4.07 17.79
N LEU A 33 -5.75 -4.96 16.89
CA LEU A 33 -6.54 -5.31 15.71
C LEU A 33 -7.85 -6.01 16.09
N ASN A 34 -7.85 -6.85 17.14
CA ASN A 34 -9.06 -7.50 17.65
C ASN A 34 -10.03 -6.49 18.29
N GLN A 35 -9.52 -5.51 19.03
CA GLN A 35 -10.34 -4.43 19.59
C GLN A 35 -10.96 -3.57 18.48
N LEU A 36 -10.17 -3.16 17.48
CA LEU A 36 -10.67 -2.42 16.31
C LEU A 36 -11.71 -3.24 15.53
N SER A 37 -11.46 -4.53 15.32
CA SER A 37 -12.41 -5.44 14.65
C SER A 37 -13.74 -5.52 15.41
N SER A 38 -13.69 -5.50 16.74
CA SER A 38 -14.88 -5.54 17.58
C SER A 38 -15.68 -4.24 17.50
N LEU A 39 -14.99 -3.09 17.49
CA LEU A 39 -15.59 -1.77 17.36
C LEU A 39 -16.34 -1.62 16.03
N PHE A 40 -15.73 -2.07 14.94
CA PHE A 40 -16.27 -1.97 13.57
C PHE A 40 -16.99 -3.25 13.12
N HIS A 41 -17.38 -4.11 14.05
CA HIS A 41 -18.06 -5.35 13.69
C HIS A 41 -19.36 -5.09 12.91
N GLY A 42 -19.52 -5.74 11.75
CA GLY A 42 -20.69 -5.59 10.89
C GLY A 42 -20.75 -4.26 10.14
N CYS A 43 -19.67 -3.47 10.13
CA CYS A 43 -19.53 -2.32 9.24
C CYS A 43 -19.11 -2.74 7.84
N PHE A 44 -19.36 -1.87 6.88
CA PHE A 44 -18.75 -1.93 5.56
C PHE A 44 -17.83 -0.71 5.38
N ILE A 45 -16.53 -0.96 5.23
CA ILE A 45 -15.51 0.09 5.15
C ILE A 45 -14.93 0.09 3.74
N ASP A 46 -15.10 1.19 3.00
CA ASP A 46 -14.58 1.28 1.64
C ASP A 46 -13.04 1.36 1.63
N LYS A 47 -12.47 2.24 2.48
CA LYS A 47 -11.02 2.43 2.61
C LYS A 47 -10.53 2.38 4.05
N PHE A 48 -9.39 1.73 4.29
CA PHE A 48 -8.71 1.71 5.59
C PHE A 48 -7.23 2.09 5.46
N THR A 49 -6.79 3.13 6.16
CA THR A 49 -5.36 3.51 6.22
C THR A 49 -4.70 2.88 7.45
N LEU A 50 -3.72 2.02 7.20
CA LEU A 50 -2.86 1.40 8.21
C LEU A 50 -1.51 2.09 8.21
N VAL A 51 -1.02 2.45 9.40
CA VAL A 51 0.27 3.10 9.55
C VAL A 51 1.29 2.04 10.00
N PHE A 52 2.38 1.90 9.24
CA PHE A 52 3.44 0.91 9.47
C PHE A 52 4.75 1.60 9.81
N ASP A 53 5.33 1.24 10.95
CA ASP A 53 6.75 1.47 11.25
C ASP A 53 7.50 0.11 11.29
N GLU A 54 8.80 0.16 11.56
CA GLU A 54 9.65 -1.04 11.71
C GLU A 54 9.11 -2.04 12.73
N MET A 55 8.46 -1.57 13.80
CA MET A 55 7.94 -2.45 14.84
C MET A 55 6.70 -3.20 14.36
N CYS A 56 5.88 -2.55 13.54
CA CYS A 56 4.63 -3.11 13.01
C CYS A 56 4.86 -4.07 11.83
N ILE A 57 5.99 -3.97 11.11
CA ILE A 57 6.22 -4.77 9.90
C ILE A 57 6.28 -6.28 10.19
N SER A 58 6.80 -6.66 11.37
CA SER A 58 6.80 -8.05 11.85
C SER A 58 5.39 -8.66 11.93
N ASN A 59 4.37 -7.81 12.12
CA ASN A 59 2.97 -8.18 12.26
C ASN A 59 2.17 -7.99 10.96
N LEU A 60 2.82 -7.74 9.82
CA LEU A 60 2.16 -7.56 8.53
C LEU A 60 1.25 -8.76 8.17
N HIS A 61 1.63 -9.97 8.59
CA HIS A 61 0.86 -11.20 8.39
C HIS A 61 -0.54 -11.20 9.03
N LEU A 62 -0.79 -10.33 10.03
CA LEU A 62 -2.09 -10.19 10.68
C LEU A 62 -3.09 -9.33 9.88
N VAL A 63 -2.60 -8.51 8.95
CA VAL A 63 -3.42 -7.54 8.22
C VAL A 63 -4.52 -8.20 7.39
N PRO A 64 -4.27 -9.27 6.60
CA PRO A 64 -5.31 -9.81 5.73
C PRO A 64 -6.54 -10.31 6.50
N SER A 65 -6.33 -11.02 7.63
CA SER A 65 -7.44 -11.51 8.46
C SER A 65 -8.19 -10.38 9.15
N PHE A 66 -7.50 -9.30 9.54
CA PHE A 66 -8.12 -8.08 10.04
C PHE A 66 -9.00 -7.40 8.98
N LEU A 67 -8.48 -7.18 7.77
CA LEU A 67 -9.23 -6.53 6.69
C LEU A 67 -10.43 -7.37 6.23
N ALA A 68 -10.30 -8.71 6.24
CA ALA A 68 -11.41 -9.62 5.92
C ALA A 68 -12.60 -9.44 6.87
N ARG A 69 -12.32 -9.31 8.17
CA ARG A 69 -13.36 -9.11 9.21
C ARG A 69 -14.11 -7.79 9.03
N LEU A 70 -13.46 -6.79 8.44
CA LEU A 70 -13.99 -5.45 8.20
C LEU A 70 -14.54 -5.25 6.77
N GLN A 71 -14.44 -6.28 5.92
CA GLN A 71 -14.85 -6.25 4.51
C GLN A 71 -14.26 -5.08 3.72
N VAL A 72 -12.99 -4.74 4.01
CA VAL A 72 -12.29 -3.61 3.40
C VAL A 72 -11.94 -3.91 1.95
N LYS A 73 -12.35 -3.02 1.03
CA LYS A 73 -12.03 -3.14 -0.41
C LYS A 73 -10.73 -2.43 -0.79
N HIS A 74 -10.40 -1.35 -0.09
CA HIS A 74 -9.21 -0.54 -0.33
C HIS A 74 -8.39 -0.40 0.96
N VAL A 75 -7.12 -0.82 0.92
CA VAL A 75 -6.16 -0.54 2.01
C VAL A 75 -5.13 0.49 1.57
N GLU A 76 -4.84 1.45 2.44
CA GLU A 76 -3.67 2.32 2.31
C GLU A 76 -2.63 1.93 3.35
N PHE A 77 -1.42 1.61 2.90
CA PHE A 77 -0.25 1.40 3.74
C PHE A 77 0.54 2.70 3.83
N HIS A 78 0.46 3.38 4.96
CA HIS A 78 1.25 4.56 5.26
C HIS A 78 2.54 4.15 5.95
N LEU A 79 3.67 4.21 5.24
CA LEU A 79 4.97 3.77 5.72
C LEU A 79 5.67 4.93 6.47
N LEU A 80 5.84 4.77 7.79
CA LEU A 80 6.62 5.66 8.64
C LEU A 80 8.06 5.19 8.71
N ARG A 81 8.97 6.01 8.22
CA ARG A 81 10.40 5.79 8.43
C ARG A 81 10.86 6.54 9.68
N ARG A 82 11.26 5.81 10.72
CA ARG A 82 11.88 6.39 11.90
C ARG A 82 13.40 6.27 11.76
N LEU A 83 14.05 7.32 11.23
CA LEU A 83 15.52 7.55 11.23
C LEU A 83 16.35 6.95 10.06
N LYS A 84 17.62 7.44 9.99
CA LYS A 84 18.58 7.33 8.87
C LYS A 84 18.98 5.91 8.45
N ASP A 85 18.81 4.93 9.33
CA ASP A 85 19.32 3.57 9.14
C ASP A 85 18.23 2.52 8.95
N SER A 86 16.96 2.93 8.78
CA SER A 86 15.88 1.96 8.66
C SER A 86 16.05 1.07 7.43
N GLU A 87 15.70 -0.19 7.57
CA GLU A 87 15.52 -1.12 6.46
C GLU A 87 14.44 -0.58 5.50
N ASP A 88 14.55 -0.92 4.22
CA ASP A 88 13.46 -0.70 3.28
C ASP A 88 12.30 -1.62 3.66
N LEU A 89 11.09 -1.08 3.83
CA LEU A 89 9.93 -1.87 4.23
C LEU A 89 9.28 -2.58 3.03
N ILE A 90 9.58 -2.15 1.80
CA ILE A 90 8.96 -2.69 0.57
C ILE A 90 9.17 -4.19 0.35
N PRO A 91 10.35 -4.77 0.60
CA PRO A 91 10.57 -6.22 0.47
C PRO A 91 9.54 -7.07 1.22
N HIS A 92 9.01 -6.60 2.36
CA HIS A 92 7.96 -7.32 3.09
C HIS A 92 6.64 -7.40 2.32
N PHE A 93 6.35 -6.42 1.47
CA PHE A 93 5.17 -6.38 0.60
C PHE A 93 5.37 -7.16 -0.71
N MET A 94 6.61 -7.51 -1.07
CA MET A 94 6.94 -8.32 -2.27
C MET A 94 6.61 -9.80 -2.11
N CYS A 95 6.13 -10.22 -0.94
CA CYS A 95 5.72 -11.60 -0.71
C CYS A 95 4.41 -11.92 -1.47
N GLY A 96 4.48 -12.73 -2.52
CA GLY A 96 3.30 -13.15 -3.29
C GLY A 96 2.18 -13.75 -2.42
N LYS A 97 2.54 -14.52 -1.39
CA LYS A 97 1.55 -15.06 -0.43
C LYS A 97 0.80 -13.97 0.32
N PHE A 98 1.46 -12.87 0.68
CA PHE A 98 0.80 -11.75 1.34
C PHE A 98 -0.21 -11.08 0.40
N ALA A 99 0.18 -10.81 -0.85
CA ALA A 99 -0.69 -10.24 -1.86
C ALA A 99 -1.92 -11.13 -2.14
N GLU A 100 -1.74 -12.44 -2.26
CA GLU A 100 -2.85 -13.39 -2.41
C GLU A 100 -3.79 -13.36 -1.20
N CYS A 101 -3.26 -13.27 0.01
CA CYS A 101 -4.06 -13.18 1.23
C CYS A 101 -4.88 -11.88 1.28
N LEU A 102 -4.33 -10.75 0.80
CA LEU A 102 -5.10 -9.51 0.65
C LEU A 102 -6.27 -9.68 -0.33
N VAL A 103 -6.04 -10.33 -1.47
CA VAL A 103 -7.13 -10.57 -2.43
C VAL A 103 -8.18 -11.51 -1.84
N LYS A 104 -7.77 -12.56 -1.13
CA LYS A 104 -8.67 -13.47 -0.41
C LYS A 104 -9.46 -12.77 0.71
N SER A 105 -8.91 -11.72 1.32
CA SER A 105 -9.62 -10.91 2.32
C SER A 105 -10.63 -9.91 1.71
N GLY A 106 -10.70 -9.82 0.38
CA GLY A 106 -11.64 -8.95 -0.34
C GLY A 106 -11.03 -7.63 -0.81
N VAL A 107 -9.75 -7.37 -0.51
CA VAL A 107 -9.04 -6.17 -0.98
C VAL A 107 -8.86 -6.24 -2.49
N ARG A 108 -9.15 -5.14 -3.18
CA ARG A 108 -8.95 -4.96 -4.63
C ARG A 108 -8.15 -3.73 -4.98
N ALA A 109 -8.03 -2.79 -4.05
CA ALA A 109 -7.26 -1.58 -4.20
C ALA A 109 -6.20 -1.46 -3.09
N VAL A 110 -4.98 -1.07 -3.47
CA VAL A 110 -3.89 -0.79 -2.53
C VAL A 110 -3.33 0.60 -2.83
N THR A 111 -3.16 1.40 -1.79
CA THR A 111 -2.38 2.64 -1.86
C THR A 111 -1.18 2.54 -0.95
N PHE A 112 -0.05 3.04 -1.42
CA PHE A 112 1.13 3.26 -0.60
C PHE A 112 1.36 4.76 -0.45
N SER A 113 1.56 5.19 0.78
CA SER A 113 1.87 6.56 1.19
C SER A 113 2.95 6.53 2.28
N GLY A 114 3.48 7.67 2.68
CA GLY A 114 4.59 7.68 3.64
C GLY A 114 5.02 9.08 4.04
N THR A 115 5.97 9.16 4.96
CA THR A 115 6.62 10.42 5.33
C THR A 115 8.11 10.19 5.55
N ASN A 116 8.94 11.17 5.17
CA ASN A 116 10.35 11.28 5.53
C ASN A 116 11.29 10.14 5.04
N TYR A 117 11.39 9.91 3.73
CA TYR A 117 12.53 9.16 3.19
C TYR A 117 13.69 10.12 2.88
N PRO A 118 14.86 9.95 3.51
CA PRO A 118 16.07 10.57 3.00
C PRO A 118 16.41 9.97 1.63
N THR A 119 16.80 10.85 0.71
CA THR A 119 17.06 10.63 -0.73
C THR A 119 18.25 9.72 -1.05
N SER A 120 18.86 9.04 -0.07
CA SER A 120 20.27 8.63 -0.16
C SER A 120 20.55 7.12 -0.26
N MET A 121 19.55 6.25 -0.25
CA MET A 121 19.78 4.81 -0.43
C MET A 121 19.45 4.40 -1.87
N PRO A 122 20.45 4.17 -2.73
CA PRO A 122 20.21 3.61 -4.06
C PRO A 122 19.68 2.19 -3.89
N LEU A 123 18.56 1.90 -4.54
CA LEU A 123 18.01 0.56 -4.58
C LEU A 123 18.82 -0.34 -5.50
N ARG A 124 18.58 -1.64 -5.35
CA ARG A 124 19.07 -2.64 -6.30
C ARG A 124 18.38 -2.37 -7.66
N PRO A 125 19.14 -2.24 -8.76
CA PRO A 125 18.59 -2.04 -10.10
C PRO A 125 17.56 -3.12 -10.45
N GLY A 126 16.46 -2.72 -11.10
CA GLY A 126 15.46 -3.64 -11.66
C GLY A 126 14.30 -4.04 -10.74
N SER A 127 14.31 -3.73 -9.44
CA SER A 127 13.26 -4.18 -8.51
C SER A 127 12.19 -3.14 -8.17
N ALA A 128 12.28 -1.93 -8.72
CA ALA A 128 11.48 -0.80 -8.27
C ALA A 128 9.96 -1.00 -8.43
N PHE A 129 9.58 -1.78 -9.44
CA PHE A 129 8.18 -2.01 -9.80
C PHE A 129 7.74 -3.46 -9.67
N ASP A 130 8.66 -4.38 -9.35
CA ASP A 130 8.35 -5.81 -9.21
C ASP A 130 7.24 -6.05 -8.19
N PHE A 131 7.24 -5.29 -7.09
CA PHE A 131 6.19 -5.41 -6.08
C PHE A 131 4.80 -5.03 -6.61
N LEU A 132 4.71 -4.09 -7.57
CA LEU A 132 3.44 -3.73 -8.23
C LEU A 132 2.92 -4.91 -9.05
N LEU A 133 3.82 -5.58 -9.78
CA LEU A 133 3.49 -6.77 -10.57
C LEU A 133 3.07 -7.93 -9.65
N VAL A 134 3.73 -8.11 -8.51
CA VAL A 134 3.32 -9.11 -7.51
C VAL A 134 1.88 -8.87 -7.02
N LEU A 135 1.54 -7.61 -6.68
CA LEU A 135 0.19 -7.25 -6.25
C LEU A 135 -0.83 -7.48 -7.37
N PHE A 136 -0.52 -7.05 -8.59
CA PHE A 136 -1.41 -7.22 -9.73
C PHE A 136 -1.65 -8.68 -10.07
N ASN A 137 -0.58 -9.49 -10.16
CA ASN A 137 -0.67 -10.92 -10.45
C ASN A 137 -1.44 -11.69 -9.38
N ALA A 138 -1.46 -11.21 -8.13
CA ALA A 138 -2.29 -11.77 -7.08
C ALA A 138 -3.79 -11.43 -7.24
N GLY A 139 -4.15 -10.44 -8.05
CA GLY A 139 -5.52 -10.01 -8.33
C GLY A 139 -5.90 -8.63 -7.78
N ILE A 140 -4.94 -7.81 -7.35
CA ILE A 140 -5.18 -6.40 -7.02
C ILE A 140 -5.35 -5.61 -8.31
N THR A 141 -6.49 -4.96 -8.50
CA THR A 141 -6.85 -4.30 -9.76
C THR A 141 -6.61 -2.80 -9.76
N ALA A 142 -6.40 -2.20 -8.58
CA ALA A 142 -6.04 -0.78 -8.45
C ALA A 142 -4.85 -0.61 -7.51
N ILE A 143 -3.77 -0.01 -8.01
CA ILE A 143 -2.57 0.26 -7.23
C ILE A 143 -2.24 1.74 -7.35
N SER A 144 -2.04 2.41 -6.22
CA SER A 144 -1.64 3.82 -6.18
C SER A 144 -0.41 3.99 -5.33
N VAL A 145 0.57 4.73 -5.84
CA VAL A 145 1.76 5.14 -5.10
C VAL A 145 1.78 6.66 -5.03
N LEU A 146 1.60 7.19 -3.82
CA LEU A 146 1.60 8.62 -3.57
C LEU A 146 3.03 9.18 -3.55
N PRO A 147 3.23 10.49 -3.80
CA PRO A 147 4.58 11.07 -3.89
C PRO A 147 5.34 11.02 -2.57
N ASP A 148 4.61 11.07 -1.46
CA ASP A 148 5.11 11.04 -0.08
C ASP A 148 5.44 9.61 0.38
N ALA A 149 4.91 8.60 -0.32
CA ALA A 149 5.29 7.21 -0.12
C ALA A 149 6.79 7.01 -0.29
N HIS A 150 7.45 7.92 -1.04
CA HIS A 150 8.88 7.85 -1.40
C HIS A 150 9.31 6.41 -1.69
N LEU A 151 8.39 5.65 -2.27
CA LEU A 151 8.66 4.29 -2.67
C LEU A 151 9.62 4.45 -3.82
N VAL A 152 10.90 4.24 -3.54
CA VAL A 152 11.81 3.56 -4.45
C VAL A 152 12.09 4.25 -5.80
N PHE A 153 11.42 5.37 -6.09
CA PHE A 153 11.38 5.99 -7.40
C PHE A 153 12.44 7.06 -7.58
N LEU A 154 13.28 7.29 -6.57
CA LEU A 154 14.41 8.19 -6.72
C LEU A 154 15.50 7.54 -7.56
N GLY A 155 15.66 8.02 -8.78
CA GLY A 155 16.71 7.56 -9.68
C GLY A 155 16.32 6.39 -10.57
N ILE A 156 15.02 6.18 -10.81
CA ILE A 156 14.56 5.27 -11.86
C ILE A 156 15.16 5.76 -13.18
N THR A 157 15.77 4.85 -13.93
CA THR A 157 16.21 5.16 -15.29
C THR A 157 15.03 5.16 -16.25
N ILE A 158 15.17 5.82 -17.41
CA ILE A 158 14.15 5.73 -18.47
C ILE A 158 13.94 4.26 -18.85
N ASP A 159 15.01 3.47 -18.95
CA ASP A 159 14.94 2.04 -19.29
C ASP A 159 14.12 1.22 -18.29
N GLU A 160 14.25 1.48 -16.98
CA GLU A 160 13.45 0.80 -15.95
C GLU A 160 11.97 1.17 -16.02
N PHE A 161 11.67 2.43 -16.37
CA PHE A 161 10.30 2.87 -16.58
C PHE A 161 9.70 2.27 -17.87
N ASP A 162 10.45 2.24 -18.96
CA ASP A 162 10.02 1.62 -20.22
C ASP A 162 9.83 0.10 -20.06
N ALA A 163 10.67 -0.56 -19.26
CA ALA A 163 10.49 -1.96 -18.90
C ALA A 163 9.19 -2.19 -18.11
N LEU A 164 8.85 -1.29 -17.18
CA LEU A 164 7.55 -1.31 -16.53
C LEU A 164 6.42 -1.19 -17.54
N LEU A 165 6.44 -0.19 -18.42
CA LEU A 165 5.38 0.02 -19.42
C LEU A 165 5.21 -1.21 -20.32
N THR A 166 6.32 -1.81 -20.76
CA THR A 166 6.30 -3.05 -21.55
C THR A 166 5.66 -4.20 -20.78
N ASN A 167 5.97 -4.35 -19.49
CA ASN A 167 5.34 -5.38 -18.65
C ASN A 167 3.84 -5.12 -18.43
N LEU A 168 3.43 -3.85 -18.33
CA LEU A 168 2.03 -3.46 -18.21
C LEU A 168 1.22 -3.73 -19.49
N ASP A 169 1.83 -3.55 -20.66
CA ASP A 169 1.21 -3.83 -21.96
C ASP A 169 0.94 -5.33 -22.17
N MET A 170 1.70 -6.20 -21.51
CA MET A 170 1.51 -7.66 -21.57
C MET A 170 0.41 -8.19 -20.64
N LEU A 171 -0.22 -7.33 -19.82
CA LEU A 171 -1.23 -7.77 -18.86
C LEU A 171 -2.53 -8.15 -19.57
N SER A 172 -3.08 -9.32 -19.23
CA SER A 172 -4.35 -9.82 -19.80
C SER A 172 -5.59 -9.13 -19.25
N THR A 173 -5.45 -8.34 -18.18
CA THR A 173 -6.55 -7.61 -17.54
C THR A 173 -6.13 -6.17 -17.24
N ARG A 174 -7.12 -5.29 -17.08
CA ARG A 174 -6.86 -3.86 -16.83
C ARG A 174 -6.35 -3.63 -15.41
N LEU A 175 -5.18 -3.02 -15.30
CA LEU A 175 -4.64 -2.48 -14.04
C LEU A 175 -4.89 -0.97 -14.00
N ARG A 176 -5.59 -0.50 -12.96
CA ARG A 176 -5.61 0.93 -12.65
C ARG A 176 -4.37 1.30 -11.85
N LEU A 177 -3.35 1.81 -12.54
CA LEU A 177 -2.10 2.22 -11.91
C LEU A 177 -2.02 3.74 -11.79
N GLN A 178 -1.79 4.24 -10.57
CA GLN A 178 -1.51 5.65 -10.34
C GLN A 178 -0.13 5.81 -9.71
N LEU A 179 0.83 6.30 -10.49
CA LEU A 179 2.17 6.64 -10.02
C LEU A 179 2.34 8.15 -9.99
N LYS A 180 2.64 8.72 -8.82
CA LYS A 180 3.03 10.12 -8.72
C LYS A 180 4.53 10.24 -8.52
N LEU A 181 5.24 10.39 -9.64
CA LEU A 181 6.70 10.52 -9.68
C LEU A 181 7.09 12.00 -9.50
N ARG A 182 7.90 12.32 -8.48
CA ARG A 182 8.45 13.67 -8.25
C ARG A 182 9.94 13.66 -8.54
N GLU A 183 10.39 14.39 -9.58
CA GLU A 183 11.82 14.59 -9.90
C GLU A 183 12.64 13.27 -9.93
N SER A 184 11.96 12.19 -10.30
CA SER A 184 12.34 10.79 -9.99
C SER A 184 13.09 10.12 -11.13
N ILE A 185 12.84 10.54 -12.38
CA ILE A 185 13.43 9.93 -13.57
C ILE A 185 14.70 10.71 -13.95
N LYS A 186 15.87 10.11 -13.72
CA LYS A 186 17.15 10.70 -14.14
C LYS A 186 17.20 10.75 -15.67
N GLY A 187 17.57 11.91 -16.23
CA GLY A 187 17.69 12.13 -17.67
C GLY A 187 16.45 12.75 -18.35
N LEU A 188 15.29 12.85 -17.67
CA LEU A 188 14.10 13.47 -18.24
C LEU A 188 14.21 15.01 -18.36
N ASN A 189 15.01 15.62 -17.49
CA ASN A 189 15.21 17.09 -17.45
C ASN A 189 16.38 17.58 -18.31
N ASP A 190 17.26 16.69 -18.79
CA ASP A 190 18.43 17.07 -19.58
C ASP A 190 18.11 17.36 -21.06
N GLY A 191 16.86 17.10 -21.48
CA GLY A 191 16.36 17.50 -22.80
C GLY A 191 14.86 17.79 -22.73
N ARG A 192 14.47 19.06 -22.75
CA ARG A 192 13.08 19.55 -22.77
C ARG A 192 12.16 18.67 -23.64
N ARG A 193 11.39 17.79 -23.00
CA ARG A 193 10.10 17.28 -23.50
C ARG A 193 9.14 17.22 -22.32
N SER A 194 8.24 18.19 -22.24
CA SER A 194 7.09 18.09 -21.34
C SER A 194 6.17 17.00 -21.87
N MET A 195 6.18 15.82 -21.23
CA MET A 195 5.06 14.89 -21.35
C MET A 195 4.15 15.08 -20.14
N ASP A 196 3.16 15.94 -20.33
CA ASP A 196 1.98 15.99 -19.51
C ASP A 196 1.01 14.95 -20.11
N ARG A 197 1.08 13.69 -19.65
CA ARG A 197 0.02 12.64 -19.72
C ARG A 197 0.58 11.26 -19.38
N GLY A 198 -0.11 10.58 -18.47
CA GLY A 198 0.00 9.15 -18.21
C GLY A 198 -1.21 8.68 -17.42
N PHE A 199 -2.41 8.85 -17.97
CA PHE A 199 -3.57 8.05 -17.57
C PHE A 199 -3.60 6.83 -18.48
N VAL A 200 -3.46 5.65 -17.89
CA VAL A 200 -3.75 4.37 -18.55
C VAL A 200 -5.08 3.90 -17.95
N ASP A 201 -6.14 3.92 -18.75
CA ASP A 201 -7.50 3.44 -18.44
C ASP A 201 -7.75 2.02 -18.99
#